data_AF-A0A1Y1KCX2-F1
#
_entry.id   AF-A0A1Y1KCX2-F1
#
_cell.length_a   1.000
_cell.length_b   1.000
_cell.length_c   1.000
_cell.angle_alpha   90.00
_cell.angle_beta   90.00
_cell.angle_gamma   90.00
#
_symmetry.space_group_name_H-M   'P 1'
#
loop_
_entity.id
_entity.type
_entity.pdbx_description
1 polymer ?
#
loop_
_entity_poly.entity_id
_entity_poly.type
_entity_poly.pdbx_seq_one_letter_code
_entity_poly.pdbx_strand_id
1 'polypeptide(L)'
;MSAVADALSNAKEEIFIADWWLSPEIYLKRPALRGDYWRLDKVLQRKSEEGVKVFVLLYKEVEMAIGINSFYSKQRLVRNGNDNIKVMRHPQHAKSGVFLWAHHEKLVIVDQSIAFLGGIDLCYGRWDDSKHRLTDLGSLIHSAITPTKRKKTSSSPSGEFPFISVSKSNSKLYMPDLIVDSPSTAAQELARPMSLPAASSSLQVPQPKDFFKQNTPEFERKSLMATIKQGIKGKGKHLAKLSYAPGELQNGPATISELDDVVDDLDGSAKFWVGKDYVNFIVKDFNNLEEPFDDLVDRTTTPRMPWHDMAVCVQNATARDVARHFIQRWNAAKNEMAKQNYTCPYLLPKAYVDCSLKSNFLQAKSQNVTCQVLRSVSAWSCGFIEPDIVEQSIHEAYVDCIAKAQHYIYIENQFFISLPRNNLNTLNQIAEALFTRIVRAYKY
;
A
#
# COMPACT_ATOMS: atom_id res chain seq x y z
N MET A 1 -2.20 8.52 4.92
CA MET A 1 -3.27 7.99 5.79
C MET A 1 -3.81 9.01 6.80
N SER A 2 -2.98 9.87 7.43
CA SER A 2 -3.48 10.89 8.39
C SER A 2 -4.59 11.79 7.81
N ALA A 3 -4.39 12.34 6.61
CA ALA A 3 -5.40 13.16 5.92
C ALA A 3 -6.70 12.40 5.60
N VAL A 4 -6.62 11.08 5.35
CA VAL A 4 -7.81 10.24 5.19
C VAL A 4 -8.58 10.15 6.51
N ALA A 5 -7.89 10.00 7.65
CA ALA A 5 -8.51 9.98 8.96
C ALA A 5 -9.28 11.27 9.28
N ASP A 6 -8.69 12.42 8.93
CA ASP A 6 -9.32 13.73 9.11
C ASP A 6 -10.55 13.88 8.22
N ALA A 7 -10.48 13.45 6.96
CA ALA A 7 -11.62 13.46 6.06
C ALA A 7 -12.76 12.54 6.52
N LEU A 8 -12.46 11.30 6.90
CA LEU A 8 -13.47 10.37 7.42
C LEU A 8 -14.14 10.94 8.68
N SER A 9 -13.38 11.52 9.60
CA SER A 9 -13.92 12.11 10.83
C SER A 9 -14.87 13.28 10.56
N ASN A 10 -14.61 14.05 9.50
CA ASN A 10 -15.43 15.20 9.10
C ASN A 10 -16.60 14.86 8.18
N ALA A 11 -16.72 13.61 7.70
CA ALA A 11 -17.80 13.19 6.82
C ALA A 11 -19.19 13.48 7.42
N LYS A 12 -20.14 13.89 6.58
CA LYS A 12 -21.50 14.28 7.01
C LYS A 12 -22.60 13.42 6.40
N GLU A 13 -22.40 12.85 5.22
CA GLU A 13 -23.44 12.15 4.49
C GLU A 13 -22.98 10.77 4.04
N GLU A 14 -21.87 10.69 3.33
CA GLU A 14 -21.46 9.48 2.60
C GLU A 14 -19.95 9.28 2.63
N ILE A 15 -19.54 8.04 2.84
CA ILE A 15 -18.16 7.58 2.70
C ILE A 15 -18.16 6.42 1.70
N PHE A 16 -17.39 6.53 0.62
CA PHE A 16 -17.15 5.46 -0.34
C PHE A 16 -15.71 4.97 -0.24
N ILE A 17 -15.51 3.66 -0.15
CA ILE A 17 -14.17 3.04 -0.10
C ILE A 17 -14.10 1.92 -1.13
N ALA A 18 -13.10 1.95 -2.00
CA ALA A 18 -12.76 0.83 -2.86
C ALA A 18 -11.30 0.44 -2.62
N ASP A 19 -11.04 -0.83 -2.34
CA ASP A 19 -9.69 -1.34 -2.07
C ASP A 19 -9.49 -2.72 -2.70
N TRP A 20 -8.26 -2.98 -3.15
CA TRP A 20 -7.84 -4.33 -3.51
C TRP A 20 -7.71 -5.18 -2.25
N TRP A 21 -7.20 -4.59 -1.17
CA TRP A 21 -7.19 -5.20 0.15
C TRP A 21 -7.42 -4.16 1.24
N LEU A 22 -8.35 -4.44 2.15
CA LEU A 22 -8.66 -3.59 3.31
C LEU A 22 -8.44 -4.37 4.60
N SER A 23 -7.68 -3.82 5.54
CA SER A 23 -7.48 -4.38 6.88
C SER A 23 -8.19 -3.49 7.91
N PRO A 24 -9.34 -3.91 8.48
CA PRO A 24 -10.18 -3.05 9.31
C PRO A 24 -9.48 -2.46 10.55
N GLU A 25 -8.51 -3.18 11.10
CA GLU A 25 -7.84 -2.83 12.35
C GLU A 25 -6.60 -1.94 12.20
N ILE A 26 -6.31 -1.40 11.01
CA ILE A 26 -5.17 -0.48 10.83
C ILE A 26 -5.38 0.85 11.54
N TYR A 27 -4.29 1.44 12.02
CA TYR A 27 -4.25 2.79 12.57
C TYR A 27 -3.89 3.80 11.47
N LEU A 28 -4.76 4.79 11.26
CA LEU A 28 -4.60 5.82 10.23
C LEU A 28 -3.65 6.96 10.65
N LYS A 29 -3.50 7.19 11.97
CA LYS A 29 -2.54 8.11 12.58
C LYS A 29 -1.66 7.35 13.58
N ARG A 30 -0.37 7.70 13.61
CA ARG A 30 0.66 6.96 14.35
C ARG A 30 1.69 7.90 14.98
N PRO A 31 2.35 7.51 16.10
CA PRO A 31 2.13 6.28 16.87
C PRO A 31 0.71 6.20 17.46
N ALA A 32 0.22 4.99 17.80
CA ALA A 32 -1.16 4.76 18.24
C ALA A 32 -1.39 5.25 19.69
N LEU A 33 -1.16 6.53 19.96
CA LEU A 33 -1.17 7.13 21.30
C LEU A 33 -2.59 7.28 21.88
N ARG A 34 -3.60 7.44 21.02
CA ARG A 34 -5.01 7.64 21.43
C ARG A 34 -5.82 6.34 21.44
N GLY A 35 -5.22 5.25 21.91
CA GLY A 35 -5.86 3.93 21.92
C GLY A 35 -6.39 3.55 20.53
N ASP A 36 -7.64 3.08 20.46
CA ASP A 36 -8.29 2.67 19.20
C ASP A 36 -9.00 3.81 18.44
N TYR A 37 -8.84 5.07 18.87
CA TYR A 37 -9.57 6.21 18.30
C TYR A 37 -9.33 6.35 16.79
N TRP A 38 -8.06 6.28 16.34
CA TRP A 38 -7.70 6.42 14.92
C TRP A 38 -7.67 5.10 14.14
N ARG A 39 -8.25 4.02 14.70
CA ARG A 39 -8.38 2.74 14.00
C ARG A 39 -9.50 2.80 12.96
N LEU A 40 -9.28 2.28 11.76
CA LEU A 40 -10.19 2.45 10.63
C LEU A 40 -11.61 1.97 10.93
N ASP A 41 -11.77 0.74 11.41
CA ASP A 41 -13.06 0.16 11.82
C ASP A 41 -13.79 1.04 12.85
N LYS A 42 -13.06 1.62 13.80
CA LYS A 42 -13.61 2.49 14.86
C LYS A 42 -14.02 3.86 14.34
N VAL A 43 -13.25 4.45 13.43
CA VAL A 43 -13.64 5.69 12.76
C VAL A 43 -14.93 5.48 11.98
N LEU A 44 -14.99 4.44 11.14
CA LEU A 44 -16.18 4.14 10.34
C LEU A 44 -17.40 3.82 11.21
N GLN A 45 -17.19 3.06 12.31
CA GLN A 45 -18.23 2.80 13.29
C GLN A 45 -18.84 4.10 13.83
N ARG A 46 -18.03 5.01 14.38
CA ARG A 46 -18.54 6.26 14.96
C ARG A 46 -19.30 7.10 13.93
N LYS A 47 -18.75 7.23 12.71
CA LYS A 47 -19.43 7.97 11.64
C LYS A 47 -20.76 7.33 11.23
N SER A 48 -20.82 6.00 11.20
CA SER A 48 -22.05 5.28 10.90
C SER A 48 -23.12 5.44 12.00
N GLU A 49 -22.71 5.60 13.27
CA GLU A 49 -23.59 5.87 14.41
C GLU A 49 -24.11 7.32 14.39
N GLU A 50 -23.33 8.26 13.83
CA GLU A 50 -23.76 9.63 13.54
C GLU A 50 -24.70 9.75 12.31
N GLY A 51 -24.99 8.63 11.64
CA GLY A 51 -25.89 8.59 10.48
C GLY A 51 -25.22 8.66 9.10
N VAL A 52 -23.88 8.73 9.04
CA VAL A 52 -23.13 8.71 7.78
C VAL A 52 -23.21 7.33 7.13
N LYS A 53 -23.55 7.28 5.84
CA LYS A 53 -23.64 6.03 5.08
C LYS A 53 -22.27 5.64 4.55
N VAL A 54 -21.81 4.43 4.84
CA VAL A 54 -20.51 3.91 4.44
C VAL A 54 -20.71 2.77 3.44
N PHE A 55 -20.14 2.92 2.25
CA PHE A 55 -20.20 1.93 1.18
C PHE A 55 -18.80 1.46 0.81
N VAL A 56 -18.57 0.16 0.91
CA VAL A 56 -17.25 -0.43 0.66
C VAL A 56 -17.32 -1.47 -0.46
N LEU A 57 -16.48 -1.30 -1.47
CA LEU A 57 -16.21 -2.28 -2.52
C LEU A 57 -14.85 -2.94 -2.27
N LEU A 58 -14.85 -4.26 -2.08
CA LEU A 58 -13.63 -5.03 -1.93
C LEU A 58 -13.43 -5.95 -3.13
N TYR A 59 -12.17 -6.10 -3.56
CA TYR A 59 -11.82 -7.22 -4.41
C TYR A 59 -12.13 -8.55 -3.71
N LYS A 60 -12.87 -9.43 -4.40
CA LYS A 60 -13.07 -10.81 -3.98
C LYS A 60 -11.99 -11.67 -4.63
N GLU A 61 -11.03 -12.07 -3.83
CA GLU A 61 -9.92 -12.93 -4.20
C GLU A 61 -10.33 -14.37 -4.51
N VAL A 62 -9.42 -15.07 -5.19
CA VAL A 62 -9.41 -16.53 -5.23
C VAL A 62 -8.72 -17.02 -3.95
N GLU A 63 -9.51 -17.45 -2.97
CA GLU A 63 -9.06 -17.73 -1.58
C GLU A 63 -7.89 -18.73 -1.50
N MET A 64 -7.76 -19.66 -2.45
CA MET A 64 -6.64 -20.62 -2.50
C MET A 64 -5.31 -20.01 -3.00
N ALA A 65 -5.36 -18.86 -3.69
CA ALA A 65 -4.20 -18.26 -4.34
C ALA A 65 -3.72 -16.98 -3.65
N ILE A 66 -4.62 -16.25 -2.97
CA ILE A 66 -4.33 -14.93 -2.40
C ILE A 66 -4.88 -14.88 -0.96
N GLY A 67 -4.00 -14.61 0.00
CA GLY A 67 -4.31 -14.62 1.44
C GLY A 67 -4.84 -13.30 2.02
N ILE A 68 -5.60 -12.49 1.28
CA ILE A 68 -6.09 -11.18 1.76
C ILE A 68 -7.32 -11.26 2.66
N ASN A 69 -8.08 -12.36 2.59
CA ASN A 69 -9.28 -12.64 3.37
C ASN A 69 -10.30 -11.49 3.36
N SER A 70 -10.79 -11.11 2.17
CA SER A 70 -11.78 -10.04 2.02
C SER A 70 -13.10 -10.35 2.74
N PHE A 71 -13.38 -11.64 2.98
CA PHE A 71 -14.55 -12.07 3.75
C PHE A 71 -14.46 -11.64 5.21
N TYR A 72 -13.30 -11.84 5.85
CA TYR A 72 -13.03 -11.36 7.20
C TYR A 72 -13.19 -9.84 7.27
N SER A 73 -12.58 -9.09 6.35
CA SER A 73 -12.70 -7.62 6.33
C SER A 73 -14.16 -7.18 6.24
N LYS A 74 -14.94 -7.82 5.37
CA LYS A 74 -16.40 -7.59 5.30
C LYS A 74 -17.09 -7.88 6.63
N GLN A 75 -16.86 -9.05 7.23
CA GLN A 75 -17.50 -9.45 8.48
C GLN A 75 -17.18 -8.50 9.62
N ARG A 76 -15.92 -8.05 9.73
CA ARG A 76 -15.50 -7.12 10.77
C ARG A 76 -16.15 -5.76 10.63
N LEU A 77 -16.20 -5.21 9.43
CA LEU A 77 -16.83 -3.90 9.18
C LEU A 77 -18.33 -3.89 9.48
N VAL A 78 -19.04 -5.00 9.24
CA VAL A 78 -20.50 -5.08 9.48
C VAL A 78 -20.89 -5.68 10.84
N ARG A 79 -19.91 -6.10 11.66
CA ARG A 79 -20.14 -6.89 12.89
C ARG A 79 -21.09 -6.24 13.90
N ASN A 80 -21.06 -4.91 14.00
CA ASN A 80 -21.84 -4.18 14.99
C ASN A 80 -23.32 -4.03 14.61
N GLY A 81 -23.73 -4.60 13.46
CA GLY A 81 -25.13 -4.59 13.03
C GLY A 81 -25.64 -3.22 12.59
N ASN A 82 -24.76 -2.23 12.41
CA ASN A 82 -25.17 -0.92 11.92
C ASN A 82 -25.55 -1.01 10.45
N ASP A 83 -26.80 -0.68 10.14
CA ASP A 83 -27.32 -0.70 8.79
C ASP A 83 -26.68 0.33 7.84
N ASN A 84 -25.99 1.34 8.38
CA ASN A 84 -25.32 2.36 7.59
C ASN A 84 -24.01 1.89 6.95
N ILE A 85 -23.43 0.75 7.33
CA ILE A 85 -22.23 0.20 6.70
C ILE A 85 -22.60 -0.96 5.77
N LYS A 86 -22.41 -0.79 4.46
CA LYS A 86 -22.67 -1.82 3.45
C LYS A 86 -21.38 -2.19 2.70
N VAL A 87 -21.09 -3.49 2.65
CA VAL A 87 -19.87 -4.03 2.01
C VAL A 87 -20.22 -5.05 0.92
N MET A 88 -19.76 -4.80 -0.30
CA MET A 88 -19.82 -5.75 -1.42
C MET A 88 -18.43 -6.24 -1.80
N ARG A 89 -18.35 -7.51 -2.23
CA ARG A 89 -17.12 -8.14 -2.71
C ARG A 89 -17.34 -8.63 -4.14
N HIS A 90 -16.46 -8.28 -5.06
CA HIS A 90 -16.59 -8.58 -6.50
C HIS A 90 -15.19 -8.90 -7.06
N PRO A 91 -15.00 -9.82 -8.03
CA PRO A 91 -15.97 -10.55 -8.86
C PRO A 91 -16.55 -11.84 -8.25
N GLN A 92 -17.64 -12.36 -8.83
CA GLN A 92 -18.19 -13.66 -8.46
C GLN A 92 -17.58 -14.81 -9.28
N HIS A 93 -16.49 -15.40 -8.76
CA HIS A 93 -15.75 -16.51 -9.41
C HIS A 93 -16.58 -17.74 -9.80
N ALA A 94 -17.71 -18.00 -9.11
CA ALA A 94 -18.52 -19.20 -9.31
C ALA A 94 -19.17 -19.31 -10.72
N LYS A 95 -19.25 -18.21 -11.47
CA LYS A 95 -19.88 -18.17 -12.81
C LYS A 95 -18.89 -18.05 -13.96
N SER A 96 -17.61 -17.74 -13.70
CA SER A 96 -16.68 -17.23 -14.73
C SER A 96 -15.45 -18.10 -14.97
N GLY A 97 -15.31 -19.23 -14.26
CA GLY A 97 -14.07 -20.02 -14.31
C GLY A 97 -12.91 -19.30 -13.61
N VAL A 98 -11.67 -19.60 -13.98
CA VAL A 98 -10.48 -18.94 -13.41
C VAL A 98 -10.41 -17.50 -13.95
N PHE A 99 -10.87 -16.55 -13.13
CA PHE A 99 -10.81 -15.13 -13.45
C PHE A 99 -9.53 -14.51 -12.85
N LEU A 100 -8.60 -14.11 -13.71
CA LEU A 100 -7.25 -13.67 -13.31
C LEU A 100 -7.17 -12.18 -12.98
N TRP A 101 -8.19 -11.39 -13.31
CA TRP A 101 -8.19 -9.94 -13.09
C TRP A 101 -8.74 -9.57 -11.72
N ALA A 102 -8.38 -8.38 -11.24
CA ALA A 102 -8.78 -7.86 -9.95
C ALA A 102 -9.26 -6.41 -10.06
N HIS A 103 -10.06 -5.98 -9.09
CA HIS A 103 -10.29 -4.56 -8.85
C HIS A 103 -9.09 -4.04 -8.08
N HIS A 104 -8.34 -3.12 -8.67
CA HIS A 104 -7.04 -2.72 -8.15
C HIS A 104 -6.97 -1.24 -7.75
N GLU A 105 -8.03 -0.47 -8.02
CA GLU A 105 -8.15 0.91 -7.56
C GLU A 105 -8.20 1.00 -6.04
N LYS A 106 -7.59 2.05 -5.49
CA LYS A 106 -7.64 2.40 -4.07
C LYS A 106 -8.25 3.78 -3.96
N LEU A 107 -9.48 3.85 -3.46
CA LEU A 107 -10.28 5.07 -3.42
C LEU A 107 -10.86 5.26 -2.03
N VAL A 108 -10.77 6.48 -1.51
CA VAL A 108 -11.59 6.93 -0.38
C VAL A 108 -12.27 8.24 -0.77
N ILE A 109 -13.60 8.27 -0.82
CA ILE A 109 -14.37 9.44 -1.20
C ILE A 109 -15.25 9.84 -0.02
N VAL A 110 -15.22 11.12 0.34
CA VAL A 110 -16.05 11.69 1.42
C VAL A 110 -17.00 12.73 0.82
N ASP A 111 -18.29 12.53 1.08
CA ASP A 111 -19.41 13.40 0.71
C ASP A 111 -19.47 13.79 -0.78
N GLN A 112 -18.86 12.97 -1.64
CA GLN A 112 -18.66 13.22 -3.08
C GLN A 112 -17.98 14.57 -3.40
N SER A 113 -17.20 15.08 -2.45
CA SER A 113 -16.54 16.39 -2.52
C SER A 113 -15.05 16.33 -2.24
N ILE A 114 -14.56 15.24 -1.63
CA ILE A 114 -13.13 14.96 -1.44
C ILE A 114 -12.89 13.51 -1.84
N ALA A 115 -11.83 13.27 -2.62
CA ALA A 115 -11.44 11.92 -2.99
C ALA A 115 -9.93 11.73 -2.87
N PHE A 116 -9.53 10.64 -2.25
CA PHE A 116 -8.17 10.14 -2.18
C PHE A 116 -8.02 8.97 -3.15
N LEU A 117 -6.94 8.97 -3.93
CA LEU A 117 -6.63 7.92 -4.90
C LEU A 117 -5.12 7.78 -5.07
N GLY A 118 -4.64 6.57 -5.38
CA GLY A 118 -3.20 6.29 -5.53
C GLY A 118 -2.87 4.80 -5.49
N GLY A 119 -1.63 4.47 -5.11
CA GLY A 119 -1.16 3.09 -4.92
C GLY A 119 -1.42 2.51 -3.52
N ILE A 120 -1.79 3.37 -2.55
CA ILE A 120 -1.90 3.01 -1.14
C ILE A 120 -3.27 2.44 -0.80
N ASP A 121 -3.35 1.13 -0.57
CA ASP A 121 -4.53 0.47 0.02
C ASP A 121 -4.66 0.79 1.54
N LEU A 122 -5.88 0.76 2.08
CA LEU A 122 -6.12 0.81 3.52
C LEU A 122 -5.89 -0.56 4.21
N CYS A 123 -4.66 -1.08 4.14
CA CYS A 123 -4.30 -2.36 4.75
C CYS A 123 -2.90 -2.42 5.35
N TYR A 124 -2.57 -3.58 5.93
CA TYR A 124 -1.33 -3.80 6.66
C TYR A 124 -0.07 -3.53 5.82
N GLY A 125 0.93 -2.93 6.44
CA GLY A 125 2.26 -2.72 5.89
C GLY A 125 2.42 -1.51 4.96
N ARG A 126 1.33 -0.80 4.66
CA ARG A 126 1.34 0.35 3.72
C ARG A 126 1.71 1.67 4.37
N TRP A 127 1.54 1.76 5.69
CA TRP A 127 1.94 2.97 6.41
C TRP A 127 3.46 3.01 6.50
N ASP A 128 4.04 4.14 6.10
CA ASP A 128 5.45 4.47 6.28
C ASP A 128 5.60 5.99 6.28
N ASP A 129 6.76 6.47 6.70
CA ASP A 129 7.20 7.85 6.50
C ASP A 129 8.49 7.87 5.66
N SER A 130 8.99 9.07 5.36
CA SER A 130 10.22 9.22 4.56
C SER A 130 11.48 8.67 5.23
N LYS A 131 11.41 8.27 6.51
CA LYS A 131 12.55 7.65 7.22
C LYS A 131 12.68 6.18 6.86
N HIS A 132 11.64 5.53 6.32
CA HIS A 132 11.66 4.12 5.90
C HIS A 132 12.30 3.19 6.93
N ARG A 133 11.85 3.30 8.19
CA ARG A 133 12.49 2.58 9.30
C ARG A 133 12.40 1.06 9.08
N LEU A 134 13.53 0.38 9.26
CA LEU A 134 13.65 -1.08 9.16
C LEU A 134 13.25 -1.81 10.45
N THR A 135 13.26 -1.12 11.59
CA THR A 135 13.01 -1.71 12.90
C THR A 135 11.93 -0.92 13.65
N ASP A 136 11.18 -1.63 14.48
CA ASP A 136 10.14 -1.07 15.35
C ASP A 136 10.02 -1.94 16.61
N LEU A 137 11.05 -1.84 17.44
CA LEU A 137 11.16 -2.57 18.69
C LEU A 137 10.33 -1.91 19.81
N GLY A 138 9.91 -0.65 19.64
CA GLY A 138 9.27 0.15 20.69
C GLY A 138 10.12 0.22 21.97
N SER A 139 9.45 0.32 23.13
CA SER A 139 10.09 0.27 24.46
C SER A 139 10.58 -1.13 24.84
N LEU A 140 11.13 -1.91 23.93
CA LEU A 140 12.01 -3.02 24.32
C LEU A 140 13.30 -2.41 24.89
N ILE A 141 13.19 -1.76 26.05
CA ILE A 141 14.26 -1.74 27.01
C ILE A 141 14.48 -3.22 27.28
N HIS A 142 15.57 -3.77 26.73
CA HIS A 142 16.18 -4.95 27.34
C HIS A 142 16.20 -4.64 28.82
N SER A 143 15.39 -5.36 29.62
CA SER A 143 15.50 -5.29 31.05
C SER A 143 16.96 -5.59 31.32
N ALA A 144 17.73 -4.53 31.57
CA ALA A 144 19.09 -4.66 31.99
C ALA A 144 18.96 -5.57 33.18
N ILE A 145 19.51 -6.78 33.06
CA ILE A 145 19.53 -7.75 34.13
C ILE A 145 20.30 -7.05 35.23
N THR A 146 19.60 -6.37 36.12
CA THR A 146 20.19 -5.84 37.34
C THR A 146 20.67 -7.08 38.07
N PRO A 147 21.99 -7.27 38.26
CA PRO A 147 22.46 -8.43 38.97
C PRO A 147 21.99 -8.26 40.41
N THR A 148 20.87 -8.91 40.75
CA THR A 148 20.50 -9.11 42.14
C THR A 148 21.68 -9.85 42.77
N LYS A 149 22.28 -9.24 43.80
CA LYS A 149 23.36 -9.83 44.59
C LYS A 149 22.83 -11.14 45.22
N ARG A 150 22.90 -12.26 44.50
CA ARG A 150 22.75 -13.59 45.08
C ARG A 150 23.98 -13.87 45.93
N LYS A 151 23.74 -14.18 47.21
CA LYS A 151 24.73 -14.70 48.15
C LYS A 151 25.48 -15.88 47.49
N LYS A 152 26.81 -15.82 47.56
CA LYS A 152 27.71 -16.91 47.17
C LYS A 152 27.41 -18.16 48.00
N THR A 153 27.10 -19.26 47.33
CA THR A 153 27.36 -20.61 47.86
C THR A 153 28.20 -21.35 46.82
N SER A 154 29.21 -22.04 47.33
CA SER A 154 30.36 -22.64 46.65
C SER A 154 30.02 -23.93 45.91
N SER A 155 30.33 -24.00 44.61
CA SER A 155 30.94 -25.16 43.94
C SER A 155 31.05 -24.89 42.42
N SER A 156 32.28 -24.79 41.91
CA SER A 156 32.64 -24.88 40.47
C SER A 156 32.60 -26.36 40.02
N PRO A 157 32.61 -26.76 38.71
CA PRO A 157 33.56 -26.27 37.70
C PRO A 157 33.04 -26.03 36.24
N SER A 158 33.63 -24.98 35.66
CA SER A 158 34.15 -24.81 34.28
C SER A 158 33.37 -25.27 33.04
N GLY A 159 32.98 -24.26 32.24
CA GLY A 159 32.80 -24.31 30.79
C GLY A 159 32.78 -22.87 30.24
N GLU A 160 33.95 -22.35 29.84
CA GLU A 160 34.12 -20.99 29.32
C GLU A 160 33.63 -20.89 27.85
N PHE A 161 32.79 -19.90 27.57
CA PHE A 161 32.69 -19.23 26.26
C PHE A 161 32.85 -17.73 26.51
N PRO A 162 33.76 -17.02 25.81
CA PRO A 162 34.00 -15.61 26.08
C PRO A 162 32.87 -14.75 25.49
N PHE A 163 32.20 -14.00 26.37
CA PHE A 163 31.31 -12.90 26.01
C PHE A 163 32.15 -11.63 25.83
N ILE A 164 32.23 -11.09 24.61
CA ILE A 164 32.87 -9.78 24.37
C ILE A 164 31.90 -8.70 24.86
N SER A 165 32.26 -8.02 25.95
CA SER A 165 31.59 -6.79 26.37
C SER A 165 32.07 -5.63 25.51
N VAL A 166 31.20 -5.05 24.68
CA VAL A 166 31.49 -3.78 24.01
C VAL A 166 31.34 -2.65 25.03
N SER A 167 32.46 -2.18 25.55
CA SER A 167 32.53 -0.94 26.33
C SER A 167 32.26 0.25 25.42
N LYS A 168 31.38 1.17 25.85
CA LYS A 168 31.20 2.49 25.25
C LYS A 168 32.53 3.24 25.26
N SER A 169 33.19 3.35 24.11
CA SER A 169 34.26 4.32 23.89
C SER A 169 33.69 5.53 23.16
N ASN A 170 33.68 6.67 23.86
CA ASN A 170 33.60 7.98 23.22
C ASN A 170 34.88 8.19 22.40
N SER A 171 34.82 7.98 21.10
CA SER A 171 35.86 8.42 20.17
C SER A 171 35.24 9.36 19.15
N LYS A 172 35.57 10.66 19.27
CA LYS A 172 35.42 11.65 18.20
C LYS A 172 36.09 11.07 16.94
N LEU A 173 35.30 10.85 15.89
CA LEU A 173 35.83 10.46 14.58
C LEU A 173 36.52 11.67 13.95
N TYR A 174 37.82 11.50 13.74
CA TYR A 174 38.68 12.39 12.96
C TYR A 174 38.37 12.13 11.48
N MET A 175 37.97 13.16 10.73
CA MET A 175 37.84 13.10 9.27
C MET A 175 39.23 13.23 8.66
N PRO A 176 39.66 12.35 7.73
CA PRO A 176 40.85 12.60 6.94
C PRO A 176 40.54 13.59 5.81
N ASP A 177 41.40 14.60 5.66
CA ASP A 177 41.33 15.61 4.61
C ASP A 177 41.45 14.97 3.22
N LEU A 178 40.53 15.32 2.32
CA LEU A 178 40.62 15.03 0.90
C LEU A 178 41.66 15.97 0.29
N ILE A 179 42.82 15.43 -0.07
CA ILE A 179 43.82 16.13 -0.88
C ILE A 179 43.24 16.34 -2.27
N VAL A 180 43.11 17.61 -2.66
CA VAL A 180 42.74 18.07 -3.99
C VAL A 180 43.99 18.10 -4.84
N ASP A 181 44.12 17.15 -5.78
CA ASP A 181 45.14 17.23 -6.82
C ASP A 181 44.63 18.05 -8.01
N SER A 182 45.42 19.07 -8.36
CA SER A 182 45.23 19.96 -9.50
C SER A 182 45.56 19.24 -10.82
N PRO A 183 44.97 19.63 -11.97
CA PRO A 183 45.14 18.90 -13.22
C PRO A 183 46.49 19.21 -13.90
N SER A 184 47.31 18.19 -14.15
CA SER A 184 48.49 18.30 -15.03
C SER A 184 48.14 17.96 -16.48
N THR A 185 48.44 18.91 -17.35
CA THR A 185 48.53 18.88 -18.81
C THR A 185 49.00 17.57 -19.44
N ALA A 186 48.14 16.94 -20.25
CA ALA A 186 48.51 16.12 -21.41
C ALA A 186 47.30 15.99 -22.36
N ALA A 187 46.97 17.09 -23.05
CA ALA A 187 46.14 17.06 -24.23
C ALA A 187 47.04 17.12 -25.46
N GLN A 188 47.24 16.00 -26.16
CA GLN A 188 47.48 15.94 -27.61
C GLN A 188 47.54 14.48 -28.09
N GLU A 189 46.96 14.26 -29.26
CA GLU A 189 46.97 13.05 -30.10
C GLU A 189 45.99 11.90 -29.76
N LEU A 190 44.78 11.98 -30.35
CA LEU A 190 44.32 11.03 -31.39
C LEU A 190 42.90 11.43 -31.86
N ALA A 191 42.84 12.46 -32.70
CA ALA A 191 41.67 12.73 -33.53
C ALA A 191 41.81 11.96 -34.85
N ARG A 192 41.00 10.93 -35.05
CA ARG A 192 40.64 10.43 -36.40
C ARG A 192 39.14 10.12 -36.46
N PRO A 193 38.43 10.58 -37.50
CA PRO A 193 37.01 10.29 -37.68
C PRO A 193 36.82 8.85 -38.17
N MET A 194 36.02 8.05 -37.45
CA MET A 194 35.55 6.76 -37.96
C MET A 194 34.31 6.97 -38.83
N SER A 195 34.43 6.55 -40.09
CA SER A 195 33.34 6.43 -41.06
C SER A 195 32.39 5.29 -40.67
N LEU A 196 31.08 5.54 -40.74
CA LEU A 196 30.03 4.53 -40.60
C LEU A 196 29.96 3.65 -41.85
N PRO A 197 29.96 2.30 -41.75
CA PRO A 197 29.56 1.44 -42.85
C PRO A 197 28.03 1.46 -43.03
N ALA A 198 27.62 1.40 -44.29
CA ALA A 198 26.23 1.38 -44.73
C ALA A 198 25.42 0.20 -44.18
N ALA A 199 24.11 0.40 -44.15
CA ALA A 199 23.08 -0.54 -43.71
C ALA A 199 23.22 -1.95 -44.31
N SER A 200 23.26 -2.96 -43.43
CA SER A 200 22.78 -4.30 -43.72
C SER A 200 22.34 -4.98 -42.41
N SER A 201 21.43 -5.92 -42.59
CA SER A 201 20.52 -6.59 -41.66
C SER A 201 21.14 -7.37 -40.48
N SER A 202 20.27 -7.66 -39.50
CA SER A 202 20.37 -8.64 -38.39
C SER A 202 21.24 -8.28 -37.17
N LEU A 203 20.59 -7.76 -36.12
CA LEU A 203 21.11 -7.72 -34.76
C LEU A 203 21.13 -9.14 -34.17
N GLN A 204 22.31 -9.75 -34.09
CA GLN A 204 22.55 -10.95 -33.29
C GLN A 204 22.80 -10.56 -31.83
N VAL A 205 22.08 -11.21 -30.92
CA VAL A 205 22.23 -11.06 -29.46
C VAL A 205 23.59 -11.64 -29.04
N PRO A 206 24.43 -10.91 -28.26
CA PRO A 206 25.68 -11.48 -27.73
C PRO A 206 25.37 -12.57 -26.70
N GLN A 207 26.00 -13.73 -26.84
CA GLN A 207 25.95 -14.79 -25.82
C GLN A 207 26.72 -14.35 -24.56
N PRO A 208 26.17 -14.50 -23.35
CA PRO A 208 26.89 -14.12 -22.14
C PRO A 208 28.00 -15.14 -21.84
N LYS A 209 29.24 -14.69 -21.83
CA LYS A 209 30.32 -15.34 -21.08
C LYS A 209 30.54 -14.55 -19.79
N ASP A 210 30.76 -15.30 -18.72
CA ASP A 210 31.14 -14.91 -17.36
C ASP A 210 29.98 -14.62 -16.39
N PHE A 211 29.67 -15.65 -15.58
CA PHE A 211 28.73 -15.63 -14.47
C PHE A 211 29.29 -14.82 -13.30
N PHE A 212 28.73 -13.63 -13.06
CA PHE A 212 28.74 -13.05 -11.73
C PHE A 212 27.67 -13.73 -10.87
N LYS A 213 28.10 -14.33 -9.76
CA LYS A 213 27.23 -15.04 -8.81
C LYS A 213 26.30 -14.05 -8.10
N GLN A 214 25.01 -14.11 -8.40
CA GLN A 214 23.97 -13.35 -7.68
C GLN A 214 23.60 -14.12 -6.40
N ASN A 215 23.78 -13.49 -5.23
CA ASN A 215 23.30 -14.01 -3.94
C ASN A 215 21.81 -13.65 -3.75
N THR A 216 20.95 -14.18 -4.61
CA THR A 216 19.50 -14.13 -4.42
C THR A 216 19.04 -15.52 -3.98
N PRO A 217 18.34 -15.69 -2.85
CA PRO A 217 17.75 -16.99 -2.50
C PRO A 217 16.82 -17.45 -3.62
N GLU A 218 16.93 -18.72 -4.04
CA GLU A 218 16.04 -19.30 -5.05
C GLU A 218 14.59 -19.31 -4.51
N PHE A 219 13.69 -18.66 -5.24
CA PHE A 219 12.26 -18.76 -5.00
C PHE A 219 11.76 -20.10 -5.55
N GLU A 220 11.37 -21.02 -4.68
CA GLU A 220 10.54 -22.16 -5.08
C GLU A 220 9.17 -21.63 -5.54
N ARG A 221 9.02 -21.38 -6.85
CA ARG A 221 7.71 -21.14 -7.46
C ARG A 221 6.90 -22.43 -7.42
N LYS A 222 6.03 -22.57 -6.43
CA LYS A 222 4.97 -23.58 -6.47
C LYS A 222 4.01 -23.25 -7.61
N SER A 223 4.06 -24.04 -8.68
CA SER A 223 3.12 -23.96 -9.80
C SER A 223 1.68 -24.11 -9.29
N LEU A 224 0.83 -23.13 -9.59
CA LEU A 224 -0.60 -23.11 -9.24
C LEU A 224 -1.36 -24.38 -9.66
N MET A 225 -0.89 -25.09 -10.69
CA MET A 225 -1.51 -26.33 -11.19
C MET A 225 -1.23 -27.55 -10.31
N ALA A 226 -0.17 -27.53 -9.49
CA ALA A 226 0.17 -28.65 -8.61
C ALA A 226 -0.69 -28.66 -7.33
N THR A 227 -1.05 -27.49 -6.80
CA THR A 227 -1.82 -27.33 -5.56
C THR A 227 -3.28 -27.78 -5.69
N ILE A 228 -3.83 -27.80 -6.91
CA ILE A 228 -5.24 -28.15 -7.18
C ILE A 228 -5.54 -29.65 -6.97
N LYS A 229 -4.53 -30.52 -6.86
CA LYS A 229 -4.73 -31.97 -6.74
C LYS A 229 -4.74 -32.54 -5.31
N GLN A 230 -4.45 -31.77 -4.25
CA GLN A 230 -4.19 -32.36 -2.91
C GLN A 230 -5.05 -31.85 -1.74
N GLY A 231 -6.05 -31.00 -1.95
CA GLY A 231 -6.84 -30.39 -0.86
C GLY A 231 -8.12 -31.11 -0.45
N ILE A 232 -8.10 -32.41 -0.11
CA ILE A 232 -9.24 -33.07 0.57
C ILE A 232 -8.73 -33.80 1.82
N LYS A 233 -8.86 -33.16 3.00
CA LYS A 233 -9.24 -33.74 4.32
C LYS A 233 -8.81 -32.85 5.51
N GLY A 234 -9.79 -32.22 6.15
CA GLY A 234 -10.11 -32.48 7.56
C GLY A 234 -9.49 -31.63 8.70
N LYS A 235 -10.40 -31.34 9.66
CA LYS A 235 -10.25 -31.00 11.09
C LYS A 235 -10.03 -29.51 11.43
N GLY A 236 -10.70 -28.90 12.41
CA GLY A 236 -11.58 -29.40 13.46
C GLY A 236 -11.09 -28.97 14.85
N LYS A 237 -11.76 -27.94 15.42
CA LYS A 237 -11.88 -27.52 16.84
C LYS A 237 -10.61 -27.33 17.70
N HIS A 238 -10.46 -26.12 18.25
CA HIS A 238 -10.25 -25.93 19.69
C HIS A 238 -10.71 -24.55 20.19
N LEU A 239 -11.37 -24.55 21.35
CA LEU A 239 -11.77 -23.41 22.18
C LEU A 239 -10.82 -23.36 23.39
N ALA A 240 -10.38 -22.16 23.80
CA ALA A 240 -10.64 -21.57 25.13
C ALA A 240 -9.59 -20.53 25.56
N LYS A 241 -10.13 -19.38 25.99
CA LYS A 241 -9.69 -18.44 27.06
C LYS A 241 -8.41 -17.60 26.87
N LEU A 242 -8.63 -16.28 26.75
CA LEU A 242 -7.99 -15.30 27.62
C LEU A 242 -8.93 -14.11 27.85
N SER A 243 -9.32 -13.94 29.12
CA SER A 243 -10.10 -12.81 29.66
C SER A 243 -9.15 -11.66 30.00
N TYR A 244 -9.47 -10.45 29.56
CA TYR A 244 -8.82 -9.22 30.02
C TYR A 244 -9.82 -8.41 30.86
N ALA A 245 -9.38 -7.97 32.05
CA ALA A 245 -10.14 -7.11 32.95
C ALA A 245 -10.09 -5.65 32.46
N PRO A 246 -11.18 -4.87 32.60
CA PRO A 246 -11.19 -3.46 32.25
C PRO A 246 -10.65 -2.63 33.43
N GLY A 247 -9.52 -1.94 33.22
CA GLY A 247 -9.04 -0.89 34.10
C GLY A 247 -9.41 0.47 33.52
N GLU A 248 -10.35 1.17 34.17
CA GLU A 248 -10.71 2.55 33.89
C GLU A 248 -9.54 3.48 34.22
N LEU A 249 -9.19 4.37 33.30
CA LEU A 249 -8.43 5.59 33.58
C LEU A 249 -9.27 6.77 33.10
N GLN A 250 -10.00 7.36 34.04
CA GLN A 250 -10.53 8.72 33.92
C GLN A 250 -9.34 9.69 33.94
N ASN A 251 -9.18 10.46 32.86
CA ASN A 251 -8.54 11.77 32.90
C ASN A 251 -9.18 12.66 31.84
N GLY A 252 -9.49 13.90 32.21
CA GLY A 252 -10.28 14.87 31.44
C GLY A 252 -9.67 15.27 30.08
N PRO A 253 -10.39 16.05 29.27
CA PRO A 253 -10.05 16.26 27.88
C PRO A 253 -8.85 17.21 27.77
N ALA A 254 -7.68 16.67 27.45
CA ALA A 254 -6.57 17.45 26.91
C ALA A 254 -6.93 17.89 25.49
N THR A 255 -6.62 19.14 25.18
CA THR A 255 -6.94 19.82 23.92
C THR A 255 -6.27 19.12 22.74
N ILE A 256 -7.02 18.92 21.65
CA ILE A 256 -6.67 18.05 20.50
C ILE A 256 -5.33 18.43 19.84
N SER A 257 -4.87 19.68 19.95
CA SER A 257 -3.64 20.18 19.34
C SER A 257 -2.37 19.90 20.16
N GLU A 258 -2.46 19.70 21.48
CA GLU A 258 -1.26 19.62 22.34
C GLU A 258 -0.53 18.26 22.27
N LEU A 259 -1.15 17.25 21.65
CA LEU A 259 -0.58 15.90 21.55
C LEU A 259 0.25 15.66 20.29
N ASP A 260 0.13 16.51 19.27
CA ASP A 260 0.92 16.38 18.03
C ASP A 260 2.36 16.89 18.22
N ASP A 261 2.57 17.86 19.12
CA ASP A 261 3.89 18.41 19.45
C ASP A 261 4.73 17.48 20.37
N VAL A 262 4.11 16.47 21.00
CA VAL A 262 4.78 15.53 21.92
C VAL A 262 5.39 14.33 21.17
N VAL A 263 5.14 14.20 19.86
CA VAL A 263 5.52 13.03 19.07
C VAL A 263 7.03 12.96 18.83
N ASP A 264 7.72 14.10 18.75
CA ASP A 264 9.18 14.14 18.53
C ASP A 264 9.98 13.76 19.80
N ASP A 265 9.41 13.95 20.99
CA ASP A 265 10.06 13.62 22.28
C ASP A 265 9.78 12.19 22.77
N LEU A 266 8.89 11.45 22.09
CA LEU A 266 8.49 10.07 22.44
C LEU A 266 9.28 8.99 21.67
N ASP A 267 10.45 9.33 21.14
CA ASP A 267 11.27 8.42 20.33
C ASP A 267 11.62 7.16 21.13
N GLY A 268 11.18 6.00 20.63
CA GLY A 268 11.38 4.69 21.26
C GLY A 268 10.33 4.24 22.28
N SER A 269 9.31 5.04 22.61
CA SER A 269 8.31 4.62 23.62
C SER A 269 7.16 3.77 23.04
N ALA A 270 6.64 4.16 21.88
CA ALA A 270 5.44 3.57 21.26
C ALA A 270 5.74 2.93 19.89
N LYS A 271 5.15 1.75 19.64
CA LYS A 271 5.30 1.04 18.35
C LYS A 271 4.55 1.76 17.24
N PHE A 272 5.16 1.87 16.07
CA PHE A 272 4.53 2.41 14.87
C PHE A 272 3.72 1.36 14.12
N TRP A 273 4.24 0.15 13.96
CA TRP A 273 3.57 -0.94 13.23
C TRP A 273 3.11 -1.98 14.24
N VAL A 274 1.82 -2.04 14.55
CA VAL A 274 1.29 -2.95 15.58
C VAL A 274 0.88 -4.29 14.97
N GLY A 275 1.35 -5.41 15.53
CA GLY A 275 0.95 -6.76 15.13
C GLY A 275 1.25 -7.08 13.67
N LYS A 276 0.22 -7.52 12.94
CA LYS A 276 0.29 -7.88 11.51
C LYS A 276 0.66 -6.72 10.61
N ASP A 277 0.74 -5.51 11.12
CA ASP A 277 1.20 -4.36 10.38
C ASP A 277 2.74 -4.24 10.28
N TYR A 278 3.49 -4.96 11.15
CA TYR A 278 4.94 -5.11 11.00
C TYR A 278 5.24 -6.28 10.07
N VAL A 279 5.63 -5.97 8.83
CA VAL A 279 5.62 -6.94 7.74
C VAL A 279 6.90 -6.92 6.94
N ASN A 280 7.24 -8.09 6.42
CA ASN A 280 8.22 -8.25 5.36
C ASN A 280 7.65 -9.24 4.34
N PHE A 281 7.12 -8.70 3.24
CA PHE A 281 6.39 -9.48 2.24
C PHE A 281 7.28 -10.48 1.47
N ILE A 282 8.61 -10.35 1.55
CA ILE A 282 9.55 -11.31 0.95
C ILE A 282 9.75 -12.51 1.88
N VAL A 283 9.81 -12.26 3.18
CA VAL A 283 10.14 -13.27 4.19
C VAL A 283 8.93 -14.14 4.51
N LYS A 284 7.74 -13.53 4.65
CA LYS A 284 6.56 -14.27 5.09
C LYS A 284 5.27 -13.63 4.58
N ASP A 285 4.43 -14.47 3.97
CA ASP A 285 3.06 -14.12 3.61
C ASP A 285 2.16 -14.06 4.84
N PHE A 286 1.09 -13.28 4.73
CA PHE A 286 0.09 -13.15 5.79
C PHE A 286 -0.58 -14.49 6.11
N ASN A 287 -0.81 -14.70 7.39
CA ASN A 287 -1.65 -15.77 7.91
C ASN A 287 -2.45 -15.26 9.11
N ASN A 288 -3.48 -16.02 9.48
CA ASN A 288 -4.32 -15.76 10.65
C ASN A 288 -4.74 -14.29 10.76
N LEU A 289 -5.30 -13.72 9.69
CA LEU A 289 -5.71 -12.30 9.67
C LEU A 289 -6.78 -11.97 10.72
N GLU A 290 -7.38 -12.99 11.34
CA GLU A 290 -8.31 -12.88 12.48
C GLU A 290 -7.63 -12.45 13.78
N GLU A 291 -6.30 -12.58 13.87
CA GLU A 291 -5.44 -12.15 14.97
C GLU A 291 -4.59 -10.95 14.51
N PRO A 292 -5.15 -9.73 14.47
CA PRO A 292 -4.53 -8.56 13.85
C PRO A 292 -3.35 -8.00 14.66
N PHE A 293 -3.35 -8.21 15.98
CA PHE A 293 -2.35 -7.65 16.90
C PHE A 293 -1.16 -8.57 17.16
N ASP A 294 -1.17 -9.77 16.59
CA ASP A 294 -0.06 -10.71 16.69
C ASP A 294 0.95 -10.45 15.57
N ASP A 295 2.22 -10.47 15.91
CA ASP A 295 3.29 -10.21 14.95
C ASP A 295 3.39 -11.35 13.92
N LEU A 296 3.61 -11.00 12.65
CA LEU A 296 3.79 -11.98 11.59
C LEU A 296 5.19 -12.62 11.65
N VAL A 297 6.19 -11.83 12.00
CA VAL A 297 7.62 -12.18 12.05
C VAL A 297 8.23 -11.69 13.36
N ASP A 298 9.33 -12.31 13.79
CA ASP A 298 10.07 -11.84 14.96
C ASP A 298 10.81 -10.53 14.64
N ARG A 299 10.43 -9.46 15.34
CA ARG A 299 10.97 -8.10 15.15
C ARG A 299 12.44 -7.98 15.51
N THR A 300 12.95 -8.85 16.39
CA THR A 300 14.35 -8.79 16.85
C THR A 300 15.34 -9.33 15.82
N THR A 301 14.87 -10.20 14.92
CA THR A 301 15.68 -10.88 13.92
C THR A 301 15.32 -10.48 12.49
N THR A 302 14.07 -10.06 12.25
CA THR A 302 13.57 -9.75 10.91
C THR A 302 13.23 -8.26 10.79
N PRO A 303 13.94 -7.48 9.95
CA PRO A 303 13.54 -6.12 9.66
C PRO A 303 12.24 -6.11 8.86
N ARG A 304 11.39 -5.11 9.10
CA ARG A 304 10.24 -4.87 8.21
C ARG A 304 10.73 -4.43 6.83
N MET A 305 9.93 -4.67 5.81
CA MET A 305 10.14 -4.11 4.48
C MET A 305 9.50 -2.72 4.41
N PRO A 306 10.26 -1.64 4.16
CA PRO A 306 9.69 -0.33 3.93
C PRO A 306 8.73 -0.30 2.75
N TRP A 307 7.79 0.63 2.81
CA TRP A 307 6.79 0.83 1.77
C TRP A 307 6.90 2.26 1.25
N HIS A 308 7.35 2.40 0.01
CA HIS A 308 7.38 3.66 -0.72
C HIS A 308 6.23 3.67 -1.73
N ASP A 309 5.41 4.72 -1.70
CA ASP A 309 4.20 4.78 -2.51
C ASP A 309 3.69 6.23 -2.63
N MET A 310 2.79 6.46 -3.59
CA MET A 310 2.26 7.77 -3.93
C MET A 310 0.73 7.74 -3.94
N ALA A 311 0.13 8.78 -3.37
CA ALA A 311 -1.30 9.03 -3.43
C ALA A 311 -1.59 10.53 -3.50
N VAL A 312 -2.76 10.89 -4.01
CA VAL A 312 -3.21 12.26 -4.17
C VAL A 312 -4.59 12.43 -3.56
N CYS A 313 -4.86 13.64 -3.07
CA CYS A 313 -6.19 14.09 -2.68
C CYS A 313 -6.68 15.11 -3.71
N VAL A 314 -7.89 14.91 -4.24
CA VAL A 314 -8.59 15.85 -5.13
C VAL A 314 -9.89 16.30 -4.47
N GLN A 315 -10.37 17.49 -4.83
CA GLN A 315 -11.56 18.09 -4.25
C GLN A 315 -12.57 18.46 -5.35
N ASN A 316 -13.80 18.77 -4.94
CA ASN A 316 -14.83 19.41 -5.77
C ASN A 316 -15.22 18.56 -7.00
N ALA A 317 -15.25 19.17 -8.19
CA ALA A 317 -15.67 18.53 -9.43
C ALA A 317 -14.87 17.25 -9.73
N THR A 318 -13.55 17.27 -9.54
CA THR A 318 -12.71 16.08 -9.75
C THR A 318 -13.02 14.98 -8.73
N ALA A 319 -13.26 15.31 -7.47
CA ALA A 319 -13.69 14.32 -6.48
C ALA A 319 -15.06 13.71 -6.84
N ARG A 320 -15.94 14.50 -7.45
CA ARG A 320 -17.24 14.05 -7.96
C ARG A 320 -17.09 13.09 -9.14
N ASP A 321 -16.13 13.31 -10.02
CA ASP A 321 -15.81 12.37 -11.10
C ASP A 321 -15.34 11.01 -10.55
N VAL A 322 -14.49 11.03 -9.52
CA VAL A 322 -14.08 9.81 -8.80
C VAL A 322 -15.28 9.14 -8.11
N ALA A 323 -16.18 9.91 -7.50
CA ALA A 323 -17.41 9.40 -6.91
C ALA A 323 -18.31 8.73 -7.96
N ARG A 324 -18.45 9.32 -9.16
CA ARG A 324 -19.22 8.73 -10.26
C ARG A 324 -18.67 7.38 -10.69
N HIS A 325 -17.34 7.21 -10.75
CA HIS A 325 -16.72 5.91 -11.01
C HIS A 325 -17.13 4.88 -9.94
N PHE A 326 -17.03 5.23 -8.65
CA PHE A 326 -17.45 4.35 -7.56
C PHE A 326 -18.92 3.96 -7.66
N ILE A 327 -19.80 4.94 -7.86
CA ILE A 327 -21.26 4.77 -7.97
C ILE A 327 -21.62 3.85 -9.13
N GLN A 328 -20.99 4.04 -10.30
CA GLN A 328 -21.21 3.20 -11.46
C GLN A 328 -20.87 1.73 -11.15
N ARG A 329 -19.71 1.49 -10.54
CA ARG A 329 -19.28 0.14 -10.15
C ARG A 329 -20.14 -0.47 -9.06
N TRP A 330 -20.53 0.32 -8.07
CA TRP A 330 -21.46 -0.12 -7.02
C TRP A 330 -22.78 -0.59 -7.63
N ASN A 331 -23.38 0.22 -8.48
CA ASN A 331 -24.66 -0.11 -9.12
C ASN A 331 -24.54 -1.32 -10.05
N ALA A 332 -23.43 -1.48 -10.77
CA ALA A 332 -23.14 -2.66 -11.58
C ALA A 332 -23.01 -3.93 -10.73
N ALA A 333 -22.18 -3.89 -9.67
CA ALA A 333 -22.00 -5.00 -8.73
C ALA A 333 -23.30 -5.37 -8.01
N LYS A 334 -24.11 -4.37 -7.64
CA LYS A 334 -25.45 -4.58 -7.07
C LYS A 334 -26.37 -5.27 -8.08
N ASN A 335 -26.40 -4.83 -9.33
CA ASN A 335 -27.22 -5.45 -10.38
C ASN A 335 -26.87 -6.93 -10.58
N GLU A 336 -25.59 -7.27 -10.52
CA GLU A 336 -25.11 -8.63 -10.70
C GLU A 336 -25.41 -9.53 -9.49
N MET A 337 -25.10 -9.05 -8.28
CA MET A 337 -25.03 -9.91 -7.09
C MET A 337 -26.14 -9.67 -6.06
N ALA A 338 -26.79 -8.51 -6.09
CA ALA A 338 -27.65 -8.02 -5.01
C ALA A 338 -28.89 -7.25 -5.52
N LYS A 339 -29.38 -7.59 -6.72
CA LYS A 339 -30.48 -6.87 -7.38
C LYS A 339 -31.74 -6.77 -6.51
N GLN A 340 -32.11 -7.87 -5.88
CA GLN A 340 -33.30 -7.97 -5.02
C GLN A 340 -33.03 -7.57 -3.55
N ASN A 341 -31.78 -7.27 -3.18
CA ASN A 341 -31.47 -6.90 -1.81
C ASN A 341 -31.74 -5.40 -1.59
N TYR A 342 -32.90 -5.07 -1.02
CA TYR A 342 -33.33 -3.70 -0.73
C TYR A 342 -32.50 -3.01 0.36
N THR A 343 -31.82 -3.77 1.23
CA THR A 343 -30.94 -3.16 2.25
C THR A 343 -29.70 -2.52 1.62
N CYS A 344 -29.32 -2.95 0.41
CA CYS A 344 -28.23 -2.38 -0.36
C CYS A 344 -28.81 -1.39 -1.38
N PRO A 345 -28.72 -0.06 -1.18
CA PRO A 345 -29.33 0.90 -2.10
C PRO A 345 -28.55 1.03 -3.41
N TYR A 346 -29.22 1.53 -4.46
CA TYR A 346 -28.52 2.13 -5.58
C TYR A 346 -28.01 3.51 -5.18
N LEU A 347 -26.81 3.87 -5.62
CA LEU A 347 -26.20 5.16 -5.33
C LEU A 347 -26.44 6.13 -6.49
N LEU A 348 -26.54 7.42 -6.17
CA LEU A 348 -26.76 8.50 -7.13
C LEU A 348 -25.64 9.53 -7.01
N PRO A 349 -25.14 10.06 -8.14
CA PRO A 349 -24.16 11.14 -8.10
C PRO A 349 -24.82 12.45 -7.72
N LYS A 350 -24.15 13.26 -6.90
CA LYS A 350 -24.55 14.64 -6.63
C LYS A 350 -24.42 15.49 -7.91
N ALA A 351 -25.28 16.49 -8.06
CA ALA A 351 -25.21 17.45 -9.17
C ALA A 351 -23.98 18.35 -9.06
N TYR A 352 -23.43 18.85 -10.17
CA TYR A 352 -22.21 19.69 -10.18
C TYR A 352 -22.41 21.13 -9.67
N VAL A 353 -23.66 21.55 -9.46
CA VAL A 353 -24.03 22.93 -9.09
C VAL A 353 -23.39 23.36 -7.75
N ASP A 354 -23.35 22.48 -6.77
CA ASP A 354 -22.80 22.74 -5.42
C ASP A 354 -21.38 22.16 -5.24
N CYS A 355 -20.52 22.23 -6.26
CA CYS A 355 -19.17 21.64 -6.18
C CYS A 355 -18.11 22.51 -5.48
N SER A 356 -18.40 23.77 -5.14
CA SER A 356 -17.38 24.76 -4.77
C SER A 356 -17.08 24.90 -3.28
N LEU A 357 -17.62 24.01 -2.42
CA LEU A 357 -17.42 24.09 -0.97
C LEU A 357 -15.98 23.73 -0.60
N LYS A 358 -15.20 24.73 -0.15
CA LYS A 358 -13.87 24.51 0.42
C LYS A 358 -14.00 23.71 1.72
N SER A 359 -13.41 22.52 1.75
CA SER A 359 -13.25 21.76 2.98
C SER A 359 -12.09 22.36 3.80
N ASN A 360 -12.43 23.23 4.75
CA ASN A 360 -11.44 23.91 5.60
C ASN A 360 -10.71 22.97 6.59
N PHE A 361 -11.12 21.70 6.69
CA PHE A 361 -10.56 20.77 7.67
C PHE A 361 -9.28 20.06 7.19
N LEU A 362 -8.99 20.05 5.89
CA LEU A 362 -7.72 19.53 5.40
C LEU A 362 -6.67 20.63 5.55
N GLN A 363 -5.89 20.56 6.63
CA GLN A 363 -4.78 21.50 6.90
C GLN A 363 -3.58 21.33 5.94
N ALA A 364 -3.68 20.45 4.94
CA ALA A 364 -2.61 20.19 3.99
C ALA A 364 -2.48 21.33 2.96
N LYS A 365 -1.24 21.60 2.53
CA LYS A 365 -0.97 22.52 1.41
C LYS A 365 -1.66 21.99 0.16
N SER A 366 -2.70 22.69 -0.30
CA SER A 366 -3.39 22.41 -1.56
C SER A 366 -2.93 23.36 -2.65
N GLN A 367 -2.81 22.86 -3.88
CA GLN A 367 -2.53 23.69 -5.06
C GLN A 367 -3.68 23.57 -6.06
N ASN A 368 -4.06 24.71 -6.63
CA ASN A 368 -5.05 24.73 -7.71
C ASN A 368 -4.37 24.27 -9.01
N VAL A 369 -4.88 23.18 -9.57
CA VAL A 369 -4.40 22.60 -10.82
C VAL A 369 -5.58 22.13 -11.67
N THR A 370 -5.38 22.02 -12.98
CA THR A 370 -6.33 21.34 -13.85
C THR A 370 -6.16 19.84 -13.70
N CYS A 371 -7.21 19.14 -13.30
CA CYS A 371 -7.21 17.69 -13.10
C CYS A 371 -8.17 17.00 -14.07
N GLN A 372 -7.78 15.83 -14.55
CA GLN A 372 -8.64 14.91 -15.31
C GLN A 372 -8.57 13.53 -14.66
N VAL A 373 -9.72 12.94 -14.34
CA VAL A 373 -9.79 11.56 -13.83
C VAL A 373 -9.70 10.60 -15.00
N LEU A 374 -8.87 9.57 -14.84
CA LEU A 374 -8.63 8.52 -15.83
C LEU A 374 -8.88 7.16 -15.17
N ARG A 375 -9.19 6.14 -15.96
CA ARG A 375 -9.44 4.78 -15.46
C ARG A 375 -9.14 3.71 -16.52
N SER A 376 -9.01 2.48 -16.03
CA SER A 376 -8.99 1.27 -16.85
C SER A 376 -10.16 0.39 -16.46
N VAL A 377 -11.18 0.30 -17.30
CA VAL A 377 -12.41 -0.46 -17.00
C VAL A 377 -12.95 -1.14 -18.26
N SER A 378 -13.67 -2.22 -18.05
CA SER A 378 -14.44 -2.92 -19.10
C SER A 378 -15.77 -3.43 -18.56
N ALA A 379 -16.52 -4.14 -19.41
CA ALA A 379 -17.83 -4.69 -19.09
C ALA A 379 -17.87 -5.49 -17.78
N TRP A 380 -16.90 -6.36 -17.53
CA TRP A 380 -16.86 -7.16 -16.29
C TRP A 380 -16.69 -6.29 -15.04
N SER A 381 -15.90 -5.22 -15.13
CA SER A 381 -15.51 -4.44 -13.95
C SER A 381 -16.49 -3.33 -13.58
N CYS A 382 -17.18 -2.79 -14.58
CA CYS A 382 -17.97 -1.55 -14.47
C CYS A 382 -19.37 -1.67 -15.09
N GLY A 383 -19.75 -2.85 -15.60
CA GLY A 383 -21.10 -3.15 -16.07
C GLY A 383 -21.49 -2.44 -17.35
N PHE A 384 -20.57 -2.29 -18.32
CA PHE A 384 -20.93 -1.82 -19.66
C PHE A 384 -21.88 -2.81 -20.33
N ILE A 385 -22.87 -2.27 -21.06
CA ILE A 385 -23.89 -3.08 -21.75
C ILE A 385 -23.23 -3.89 -22.87
N GLU A 386 -22.35 -3.24 -23.63
CA GLU A 386 -21.60 -3.88 -24.70
C GLU A 386 -20.32 -4.50 -24.14
N PRO A 387 -20.08 -5.81 -24.37
CA PRO A 387 -18.97 -6.54 -23.75
C PRO A 387 -17.59 -6.09 -24.25
N ASP A 388 -17.51 -5.61 -25.49
CA ASP A 388 -16.25 -5.23 -26.15
C ASP A 388 -15.83 -3.79 -25.82
N ILE A 389 -16.69 -3.00 -25.19
CA ILE A 389 -16.33 -1.65 -24.77
C ILE A 389 -15.34 -1.73 -23.61
N VAL A 390 -14.24 -1.02 -23.78
CA VAL A 390 -13.23 -0.79 -22.75
C VAL A 390 -12.93 0.71 -22.67
N GLU A 391 -12.57 1.17 -21.49
CA GLU A 391 -11.92 2.45 -21.30
C GLU A 391 -10.49 2.18 -20.84
N GLN A 392 -9.51 2.77 -21.53
CA GLN A 392 -8.08 2.63 -21.26
C GLN A 392 -7.40 4.00 -21.19
N SER A 393 -8.13 4.99 -20.66
CA SER A 393 -7.72 6.41 -20.65
C SER A 393 -6.42 6.65 -19.87
N ILE A 394 -6.08 5.79 -18.89
CA ILE A 394 -4.77 5.78 -18.24
C ILE A 394 -3.64 5.48 -19.23
N HIS A 395 -3.79 4.42 -20.03
CA HIS A 395 -2.76 4.01 -21.01
C HIS A 395 -2.57 5.09 -22.08
N GLU A 396 -3.67 5.65 -22.59
CA GLU A 396 -3.67 6.72 -23.57
C GLU A 396 -2.96 7.98 -23.05
N ALA A 397 -3.28 8.41 -21.82
CA ALA A 397 -2.62 9.55 -21.20
C ALA A 397 -1.13 9.31 -20.97
N TYR A 398 -0.72 8.10 -20.55
CA TYR A 398 0.70 7.75 -20.41
C TYR A 398 1.46 7.94 -21.73
N VAL A 399 0.93 7.38 -22.82
CA VAL A 399 1.56 7.47 -24.16
C VAL A 399 1.61 8.93 -24.62
N ASP A 400 0.54 9.69 -24.44
CA ASP A 400 0.46 11.10 -24.82
C ASP A 400 1.45 11.98 -24.03
N CYS A 401 1.53 11.81 -22.70
CA CYS A 401 2.47 12.53 -21.85
C CYS A 401 3.94 12.23 -22.23
N ILE A 402 4.27 10.96 -22.50
CA ILE A 402 5.61 10.57 -22.95
C ILE A 402 5.94 11.21 -24.30
N ALA A 403 5.01 11.15 -25.26
CA ALA A 403 5.23 11.71 -26.60
C ALA A 403 5.44 13.22 -26.58
N LYS A 404 4.75 13.94 -25.68
CA LYS A 404 4.80 15.41 -25.54
C LYS A 404 5.90 15.93 -24.63
N ALA A 405 6.53 15.09 -23.81
CA ALA A 405 7.59 15.50 -22.89
C ALA A 405 8.69 16.29 -23.61
N GLN A 406 9.18 17.39 -23.04
CA GLN A 406 10.22 18.22 -23.69
C GLN A 406 11.60 18.05 -23.06
N HIS A 407 11.66 17.82 -21.75
CA HIS A 407 12.91 17.85 -20.99
C HIS A 407 13.28 16.49 -20.38
N TYR A 408 12.49 16.01 -19.43
CA TYR A 408 12.73 14.73 -18.76
C TYR A 408 11.40 14.02 -18.48
N ILE A 409 11.50 12.72 -18.22
CA ILE A 409 10.39 11.88 -17.75
C ILE A 409 10.89 11.18 -16.49
N TYR A 410 10.10 11.24 -15.42
CA TYR A 410 10.34 10.52 -14.18
C TYR A 410 9.28 9.45 -14.00
N ILE A 411 9.69 8.21 -13.71
CA ILE A 411 8.77 7.08 -13.54
C ILE A 411 9.15 6.33 -12.26
N GLU A 412 8.23 6.34 -11.30
CA GLU A 412 8.20 5.39 -10.20
C GLU A 412 7.00 4.47 -10.42
N ASN A 413 7.25 3.16 -10.49
CA ASN A 413 6.19 2.19 -10.66
C ASN A 413 6.62 0.83 -10.07
N GLN A 414 5.67 0.11 -9.47
CA GLN A 414 5.92 -1.25 -8.97
C GLN A 414 6.30 -2.21 -10.10
N PHE A 415 5.74 -2.01 -11.30
CA PHE A 415 6.01 -2.83 -12.47
C PHE A 415 6.52 -2.00 -13.63
N PHE A 416 7.47 -2.57 -14.37
CA PHE A 416 7.92 -2.04 -15.65
C PHE A 416 7.91 -3.15 -16.71
N ILE A 417 6.70 -3.60 -17.06
CA ILE A 417 6.47 -4.66 -18.05
C ILE A 417 5.87 -4.02 -19.31
N SER A 418 6.73 -3.67 -20.25
CA SER A 418 6.34 -3.10 -21.53
C SER A 418 7.39 -3.47 -22.58
N LEU A 419 6.94 -3.78 -23.80
CA LEU A 419 7.80 -4.19 -24.91
C LEU A 419 7.36 -3.48 -26.20
N PRO A 420 8.21 -3.47 -27.25
CA PRO A 420 7.84 -2.91 -28.54
C PRO A 420 6.61 -3.61 -29.13
N ARG A 421 5.84 -2.89 -29.94
CA ARG A 421 4.55 -3.32 -30.53
C ARG A 421 4.56 -4.67 -31.25
N ASN A 422 5.72 -5.10 -31.75
CA ASN A 422 5.87 -6.37 -32.46
C ASN A 422 5.86 -7.60 -31.51
N ASN A 423 5.80 -7.40 -30.19
CA ASN A 423 5.72 -8.50 -29.23
C ASN A 423 4.26 -8.97 -29.05
N LEU A 424 4.01 -10.26 -29.32
CA LEU A 424 2.67 -10.85 -29.22
C LEU A 424 2.17 -11.05 -27.79
N ASN A 425 3.06 -11.02 -26.79
CA ASN A 425 2.73 -11.32 -25.39
C ASN A 425 2.51 -10.05 -24.54
N THR A 426 2.90 -8.87 -25.03
CA THR A 426 2.79 -7.60 -24.29
C THR A 426 2.25 -6.52 -25.20
N LEU A 427 1.02 -6.09 -24.92
CA LEU A 427 0.24 -5.23 -25.83
C LEU A 427 0.35 -3.73 -25.52
N ASN A 428 0.75 -3.36 -24.31
CA ASN A 428 0.85 -1.95 -23.93
C ASN A 428 2.05 -1.28 -24.63
N GLN A 429 1.91 0.00 -24.98
CA GLN A 429 2.84 0.72 -25.85
C GLN A 429 3.77 1.69 -25.11
N ILE A 430 3.93 1.55 -23.79
CA ILE A 430 4.70 2.51 -22.97
C ILE A 430 6.18 2.49 -23.36
N ALA A 431 6.81 1.32 -23.51
CA ALA A 431 8.20 1.18 -23.92
C ALA A 431 8.44 1.70 -25.35
N GLU A 432 7.50 1.48 -26.27
CA GLU A 432 7.56 2.02 -27.63
C GLU A 432 7.51 3.55 -27.64
N ALA A 433 6.63 4.15 -26.84
CA ALA A 433 6.53 5.60 -26.68
C ALA A 433 7.83 6.18 -26.11
N LEU A 434 8.40 5.55 -25.07
CA LEU A 434 9.67 5.98 -24.47
C LEU A 434 10.82 5.89 -25.47
N PHE A 435 10.96 4.76 -26.17
CA PHE A 435 11.99 4.57 -27.19
C PHE A 435 11.88 5.63 -28.29
N THR A 436 10.69 5.83 -28.84
CA THR A 436 10.44 6.83 -29.89
C THR A 436 10.79 8.23 -29.40
N ARG A 437 10.43 8.56 -28.16
CA ARG A 437 10.72 9.86 -27.57
C ARG A 437 12.21 10.08 -27.35
N ILE A 438 12.94 9.08 -26.87
CA ILE A 438 14.39 9.14 -26.67
C ILE A 438 15.11 9.30 -28.00
N VAL A 439 14.76 8.50 -29.02
CA VAL A 439 15.34 8.61 -30.37
C VAL A 439 15.06 9.98 -30.97
N ARG A 440 13.86 10.54 -30.76
CA ARG A 440 13.55 11.92 -31.15
C ARG A 440 14.47 12.92 -30.46
N ALA A 441 14.67 12.83 -29.14
CA ALA A 441 15.58 13.71 -28.41
C ALA A 441 17.04 13.57 -28.84
N TYR A 442 17.47 12.41 -29.33
CA TYR A 442 18.84 12.20 -29.80
C TYR A 442 19.09 12.78 -31.21
N LYS A 443 18.05 12.79 -32.06
CA LYS A 443 18.14 13.28 -33.44
C LYS A 443 18.16 14.81 -33.56
N TYR A 444 17.67 15.51 -32.54
CA TYR A 444 17.72 16.96 -32.41
C TYR A 444 18.80 17.33 -31.40
#